data_AF-A0A7L2WCF7-F1
#
_entry.id   AF-A0A7L2WCF7-F1
#
_cell.length_a   1.000
_cell.length_b   1.000
_cell.length_c   1.000
_cell.angle_alpha   90.00
_cell.angle_beta   90.00
_cell.angle_gamma   90.00
#
_symmetry.space_group_name_H-M   'P 1'
#
loop_
_entity.id
_entity.type
_entity.pdbx_description
1 polymer ?
#
loop_
_entity_poly.entity_id
_entity_poly.type
_entity_poly.pdbx_seq_one_letter_code
_entity_poly.pdbx_strand_id
1 'polypeptide(L)'
;LAQLLPFSSSVLKVDYDVCSNYGNWLYSAGIGNDPRENRKFNMIKQGLDYDGNGDYVRLWVPELQGIKGADIHTPWALNSAALSQAGVTLGETYPQPVVTAPEWSRHINQRPHGRKPHPRGRRGPAHTPMQHKDRGIDFYFSHKKDV
;
A
#
# COMPACT_ATOMS: atom_id res chain seq x y z
N LEU A 1 45.97 -25.37 2.58
CA LEU A 1 45.55 -24.03 2.11
C LEU A 1 44.04 -24.04 1.94
N ALA A 2 43.29 -23.69 2.98
CA ALA A 2 41.84 -23.57 2.96
C ALA A 2 41.48 -22.13 2.60
N GLN A 3 40.77 -21.93 1.48
CA GLN A 3 40.19 -20.63 1.12
C GLN A 3 38.93 -20.41 1.95
N LEU A 4 39.04 -19.48 2.90
CA LEU A 4 37.93 -18.85 3.59
C LEU A 4 37.14 -18.01 2.59
N LEU A 5 35.94 -18.44 2.21
CA LEU A 5 34.93 -17.52 1.66
C LEU A 5 34.31 -16.76 2.84
N PRO A 6 34.39 -15.42 2.88
CA PRO A 6 33.70 -14.66 3.92
C PRO A 6 32.19 -14.80 3.69
N PHE A 7 31.47 -15.29 4.71
CA PHE A 7 30.04 -15.10 4.82
C PHE A 7 29.76 -13.59 4.80
N SER A 8 29.43 -13.06 3.63
CA SER A 8 28.92 -11.71 3.48
C SER A 8 27.60 -11.66 4.25
N SER A 9 27.61 -11.02 5.41
CA SER A 9 26.41 -10.69 6.15
C SER A 9 25.60 -9.71 5.31
N SER A 10 24.76 -10.23 4.43
CA SER A 10 23.87 -9.44 3.60
C SER A 10 22.82 -8.81 4.51
N VAL A 11 23.12 -7.61 5.01
CA VAL A 11 22.12 -6.76 5.64
C VAL A 11 21.12 -6.39 4.54
N LEU A 12 19.92 -6.98 4.60
CA LEU A 12 18.82 -6.79 3.64
C LEU A 12 18.28 -5.35 3.59
N LYS A 13 18.63 -4.49 4.55
CA LYS A 13 18.21 -3.08 4.64
C LYS A 13 19.35 -2.16 5.08
N VAL A 14 19.79 -1.29 4.18
CA VAL A 14 20.87 -0.32 4.44
C VAL A 14 20.48 0.75 5.49
N ASP A 15 19.18 0.98 5.69
CA ASP A 15 18.58 1.99 6.57
C ASP A 15 18.01 1.39 7.88
N TYR A 16 18.51 0.23 8.30
CA TYR A 16 17.97 -0.47 9.46
C TYR A 16 18.14 0.32 10.76
N ASP A 17 17.01 0.69 11.37
CA ASP A 17 16.91 1.20 12.74
C ASP A 17 15.93 0.33 13.55
N VAL A 18 16.35 -0.08 14.76
CA VAL A 18 15.61 -1.03 15.61
C VAL A 18 14.26 -0.44 16.01
N CYS A 19 14.24 0.81 16.45
CA CYS A 19 13.04 1.48 16.95
C CYS A 19 12.01 1.67 15.84
N SER A 20 12.45 2.15 14.68
CA SER A 20 11.60 2.38 13.50
C SER A 20 11.02 1.06 12.97
N ASN A 21 11.82 0.00 12.89
CA ASN A 21 11.36 -1.31 12.47
C ASN A 21 10.34 -1.88 13.47
N TYR A 22 10.62 -1.84 14.77
CA TYR A 22 9.71 -2.35 15.80
C TYR A 22 8.37 -1.61 15.78
N GLY A 23 8.38 -0.28 15.70
CA GLY A 23 7.17 0.54 15.60
C GLY A 23 6.33 0.21 14.37
N ASN A 24 6.95 0.03 13.20
CA ASN A 24 6.25 -0.34 11.97
C ASN A 24 5.63 -1.74 12.04
N TRP A 25 6.31 -2.70 12.67
CA TRP A 25 5.77 -4.05 12.89
C TRP A 25 4.59 -4.05 13.86
N LEU A 26 4.68 -3.31 14.98
CA LEU A 26 3.56 -3.13 15.90
C LEU A 26 2.35 -2.52 15.18
N TYR A 27 2.55 -1.43 14.43
CA TYR A 27 1.49 -0.80 13.64
C TYR A 27 0.85 -1.78 12.65
N SER A 28 1.66 -2.57 11.94
CA SER A 28 1.17 -3.56 10.96
C SER A 28 0.40 -4.71 11.61
N ALA A 29 0.76 -5.08 12.84
CA ALA A 29 0.06 -6.07 13.64
C ALA A 29 -1.22 -5.54 14.31
N GLY A 30 -1.52 -4.24 14.14
CA GLY A 30 -2.65 -3.60 14.83
C GLY A 30 -2.42 -3.44 16.34
N ILE A 31 -1.17 -3.32 16.77
CA ILE A 31 -0.77 -3.09 18.16
C ILE A 31 -0.18 -1.67 18.25
N GLY A 32 -0.65 -0.85 19.19
CA GLY A 32 -0.10 0.51 19.39
C GLY A 32 -1.16 1.56 19.71
N ASN A 33 -0.78 2.84 19.57
CA ASN A 33 -1.57 3.99 20.06
C ASN A 33 -2.71 4.46 19.10
N ASP A 34 -2.92 3.81 17.95
CA ASP A 34 -4.06 4.02 17.05
C ASP A 34 -4.13 2.85 16.06
N PRO A 35 -4.45 1.63 16.53
CA PRO A 35 -4.55 0.49 15.64
C PRO A 35 -5.79 0.69 14.77
N ARG A 36 -5.59 0.71 13.45
CA ARG A 36 -6.71 0.73 12.51
C ARG A 36 -7.28 -0.68 12.40
N GLU A 37 -8.06 -1.08 13.41
CA GLU A 37 -8.57 -2.44 13.63
C GLU A 37 -9.33 -3.08 12.45
N ASN A 38 -9.78 -2.28 11.48
CA ASN A 38 -10.49 -2.75 10.27
C ASN A 38 -9.74 -2.50 8.96
N ARG A 39 -8.43 -2.21 9.01
CA ARG A 39 -7.63 -1.95 7.80
C ARG A 39 -7.19 -3.26 7.14
N LYS A 40 -8.10 -3.91 6.42
CA LYS A 40 -7.73 -5.00 5.51
C LYS A 40 -6.93 -4.45 4.32
N PHE A 41 -5.78 -5.05 4.05
CA PHE A 41 -4.97 -4.66 2.91
C PHE A 41 -5.60 -5.21 1.62
N ASN A 42 -5.79 -4.35 0.62
CA ASN A 42 -6.26 -4.75 -0.70
C ASN A 42 -5.17 -4.43 -1.71
N MET A 43 -4.43 -5.45 -2.13
CA MET A 43 -3.27 -5.28 -3.00
C MET A 43 -3.63 -4.64 -4.33
N ILE A 44 -4.76 -5.05 -4.92
CA ILE A 44 -5.24 -4.52 -6.20
C ILE A 44 -5.55 -3.04 -6.08
N LYS A 45 -6.33 -2.64 -5.05
CA LYS A 45 -6.66 -1.23 -4.84
C LYS A 45 -5.39 -0.39 -4.63
N GLN A 46 -4.44 -0.86 -3.83
CA GLN A 46 -3.19 -0.14 -3.60
C GLN A 46 -2.38 -0.02 -4.90
N GLY A 47 -2.31 -1.08 -5.72
CA GLY A 47 -1.70 -1.02 -7.06
C GLY A 47 -2.36 0.04 -7.94
N LEU A 48 -3.69 0.09 -7.98
CA LEU A 48 -4.43 1.11 -8.74
C LEU A 48 -4.22 2.54 -8.21
N ASP A 49 -4.11 2.71 -6.89
CA ASP A 49 -3.93 4.01 -6.25
C ASP A 49 -2.51 4.59 -6.46
N TYR A 50 -1.47 3.75 -6.38
CA TYR A 50 -0.07 4.18 -6.35
C TYR A 50 0.69 3.92 -7.65
N ASP A 51 0.26 2.93 -8.45
CA ASP A 51 0.88 2.54 -9.71
C ASP A 51 -0.21 2.34 -10.79
N GLY A 52 -1.08 3.34 -10.96
CA GLY A 52 -2.22 3.22 -11.88
C GLY A 52 -1.87 2.89 -13.33
N ASN A 53 -0.64 3.20 -13.78
CA ASN A 53 -0.15 2.81 -15.10
C ASN A 53 0.50 1.43 -15.11
N GLY A 54 0.93 0.90 -13.98
CA GLY A 54 1.66 -0.36 -13.91
C GLY A 54 3.16 -0.25 -14.20
N ASP A 55 3.71 0.97 -14.20
CA ASP A 55 5.10 1.22 -14.60
C ASP A 55 6.08 0.62 -13.59
N TYR A 56 5.74 0.69 -12.29
CA TYR A 56 6.57 0.10 -11.25
C TYR A 56 6.60 -1.42 -11.36
N VAL A 57 5.45 -2.06 -11.58
CA VAL A 57 5.39 -3.52 -11.75
C VAL A 57 6.18 -3.94 -13.00
N ARG A 58 6.06 -3.25 -14.13
CA ARG A 58 6.82 -3.58 -15.36
C ARG A 58 8.33 -3.44 -15.19
N LEU A 59 8.78 -2.51 -14.34
CA LEU A 59 10.20 -2.33 -14.05
C LEU A 59 10.78 -3.53 -13.29
N TRP A 60 10.04 -4.05 -12.30
CA TRP A 60 10.54 -5.08 -11.38
C TRP A 60 10.12 -6.50 -11.73
N VAL A 61 9.10 -6.67 -12.58
CA VAL A 61 8.54 -7.96 -13.00
C VAL A 61 8.57 -8.02 -14.53
N PRO A 62 9.75 -8.28 -15.14
CA PRO A 62 9.95 -8.17 -16.59
C PRO A 62 9.05 -9.11 -17.40
N GLU A 63 8.69 -10.27 -16.86
CA GLU A 63 7.77 -11.23 -17.48
C GLU A 63 6.36 -10.66 -17.72
N LEU A 64 5.98 -9.57 -17.02
CA LEU A 64 4.69 -8.91 -17.20
C LEU A 64 4.75 -7.64 -18.08
N GLN A 65 5.89 -7.33 -18.70
CA GLN A 65 6.06 -6.11 -19.50
C GLN A 65 5.09 -5.98 -20.68
N GLY A 66 4.61 -7.11 -21.21
CA GLY A 66 3.60 -7.12 -22.28
C GLY A 66 2.22 -6.62 -21.84
N ILE A 67 1.93 -6.59 -20.53
CA ILE A 67 0.65 -6.14 -19.99
C ILE A 67 0.67 -4.62 -19.81
N LYS A 68 -0.25 -3.95 -20.51
CA LYS A 68 -0.34 -2.49 -20.52
C LYS A 68 -1.33 -1.97 -19.49
N GLY A 69 -1.04 -0.79 -18.97
CA GLY A 69 -1.92 -0.09 -18.03
C GLY A 69 -2.09 -0.85 -16.72
N ALA A 70 -3.24 -0.63 -16.09
CA ALA A 70 -3.57 -1.12 -14.77
C ALA A 70 -3.85 -2.62 -14.69
N ASP A 71 -4.11 -3.27 -15.82
CA ASP A 71 -4.43 -4.70 -15.87
C ASP A 71 -3.27 -5.57 -15.35
N ILE A 72 -2.06 -5.01 -15.28
CA ILE A 72 -0.88 -5.67 -14.72
C ILE A 72 -1.02 -6.00 -13.23
N HIS A 73 -1.94 -5.34 -12.51
CA HIS A 73 -2.21 -5.63 -11.09
C HIS A 73 -3.08 -6.87 -10.90
N THR A 74 -3.66 -7.40 -11.98
CA THR A 74 -4.55 -8.58 -11.97
C THR A 74 -4.36 -9.45 -13.22
N PRO A 75 -3.14 -9.96 -13.50
CA PRO A 75 -2.86 -10.75 -14.70
C PRO A 75 -3.73 -12.01 -14.76
N TRP A 76 -4.06 -12.62 -13.61
CA TRP A 76 -4.93 -13.81 -13.55
C TRP A 76 -6.39 -13.56 -13.95
N ALA A 77 -6.83 -12.31 -14.03
CA ALA A 77 -8.18 -11.95 -14.45
C ALA A 77 -8.27 -11.66 -15.96
N LEU A 78 -7.14 -11.61 -16.66
CA LEU A 78 -7.10 -11.39 -18.09
C LEU A 78 -7.60 -12.62 -18.85
N ASN A 79 -8.23 -12.38 -20.00
CA ASN A 79 -8.59 -13.47 -20.90
C ASN A 79 -7.34 -14.08 -21.55
N SER A 80 -7.48 -15.32 -22.04
CA SER A 80 -6.37 -16.07 -22.65
C SER A 80 -5.73 -15.37 -23.84
N ALA A 81 -6.49 -14.59 -24.61
CA ALA A 81 -5.96 -13.86 -25.77
C ALA A 81 -5.03 -12.71 -25.33
N ALA A 82 -5.43 -11.95 -24.31
CA ALA A 82 -4.62 -10.86 -23.75
C ALA A 82 -3.34 -11.40 -23.10
N LEU A 83 -3.43 -12.52 -22.37
CA LEU A 83 -2.29 -13.21 -21.79
C LEU A 83 -1.33 -13.71 -22.87
N SER A 84 -1.85 -14.37 -23.90
CA SER A 84 -1.05 -14.85 -25.03
C SER A 84 -0.36 -13.71 -25.78
N GLN A 85 -1.06 -12.59 -26.02
CA GLN A 85 -0.48 -11.40 -26.65
C GLN A 85 0.63 -10.78 -25.79
N ALA A 86 0.51 -10.85 -24.47
CA ALA A 86 1.53 -10.38 -23.54
C ALA A 86 2.67 -11.40 -23.31
N GLY A 87 2.58 -12.62 -23.86
CA GLY A 87 3.56 -13.69 -23.63
C GLY A 87 3.52 -14.27 -22.22
N VAL A 88 2.36 -14.20 -21.54
CA VAL A 88 2.19 -14.66 -20.16
C VAL A 88 1.40 -15.97 -20.12
N THR A 89 1.96 -16.99 -19.49
CA THR A 89 1.31 -18.25 -19.14
C THR A 89 1.24 -18.40 -17.62
N LEU A 90 0.03 -18.39 -17.07
CA LEU A 90 -0.18 -18.53 -15.63
C LEU A 90 0.20 -19.93 -15.14
N GLY A 91 1.04 -20.00 -14.11
CA GLY A 91 1.63 -21.23 -13.60
C GLY A 91 2.98 -21.60 -14.22
N GLU A 92 3.37 -20.94 -15.32
CA GLU A 92 4.66 -21.19 -15.99
C GLU A 92 5.55 -19.93 -15.97
N THR A 93 5.14 -18.88 -16.69
CA THR A 93 5.91 -17.62 -16.75
C THR A 93 5.56 -16.67 -15.62
N TYR A 94 4.36 -16.76 -15.07
CA TYR A 94 3.93 -15.99 -13.91
C TYR A 94 3.00 -16.83 -13.02
N PRO A 95 3.14 -16.85 -11.69
CA PRO A 95 2.37 -17.75 -10.83
C PRO A 95 0.87 -17.40 -10.79
N GLN A 96 0.05 -18.42 -10.49
CA GLN A 96 -1.34 -18.17 -10.08
C GLN A 96 -1.39 -17.54 -8.69
N PRO A 97 -2.40 -16.70 -8.39
CA PRO A 97 -2.53 -16.08 -7.07
C PRO A 97 -2.72 -17.15 -5.99
N VAL A 98 -1.85 -17.17 -4.99
CA VAL A 98 -1.90 -18.13 -3.87
C VAL A 98 -3.13 -17.88 -3.00
N VAL A 99 -3.51 -16.61 -2.81
CA VAL A 99 -4.67 -16.21 -2.01
C VAL A 99 -5.40 -15.10 -2.74
N THR A 100 -6.72 -15.24 -2.86
CA THR A 100 -7.59 -14.18 -3.39
C THR A 100 -8.76 -13.99 -2.42
N ALA A 101 -8.84 -12.80 -1.81
CA ALA A 101 -9.92 -12.48 -0.90
C ALA A 101 -11.19 -12.09 -1.68
N PRO A 102 -12.39 -12.63 -1.38
CA PRO A 102 -13.62 -12.30 -2.09
C PRO A 102 -13.93 -10.80 -2.14
N GLU A 103 -13.60 -10.06 -1.09
CA GLU A 103 -13.78 -8.60 -1.00
C GLU A 103 -12.92 -7.79 -2.00
N TRP A 104 -11.92 -8.43 -2.63
CA TRP A 104 -11.08 -7.78 -3.64
C TRP A 104 -11.73 -7.75 -5.03
N SER A 105 -12.72 -8.60 -5.27
CA SER A 105 -13.45 -8.73 -6.55
C SER A 105 -13.88 -7.40 -7.15
N ARG A 106 -14.35 -6.46 -6.32
CA ARG A 106 -14.78 -5.13 -6.75
C ARG A 106 -13.70 -4.33 -7.48
N HIS A 107 -12.41 -4.64 -7.29
CA HIS A 107 -11.29 -3.96 -7.95
C HIS A 107 -10.65 -4.76 -9.08
N ILE A 108 -11.03 -6.03 -9.29
CA ILE A 108 -10.37 -6.94 -10.27
C ILE A 108 -10.56 -6.50 -11.73
N ASN A 109 -11.50 -5.60 -12.00
CA ASN A 109 -11.71 -5.01 -13.33
C ASN A 109 -11.84 -3.47 -13.26
N GLN A 110 -11.37 -2.87 -12.17
CA GLN A 110 -11.40 -1.41 -12.06
C GLN A 110 -10.24 -0.82 -12.83
N ARG A 111 -10.59 -0.02 -13.84
CA ARG A 111 -9.63 0.91 -14.42
C ARG A 111 -9.38 2.02 -13.42
N PRO A 112 -8.13 2.52 -13.28
CA PRO A 112 -7.83 3.66 -12.45
C PRO A 112 -8.79 4.76 -12.86
N HIS A 113 -9.59 5.23 -11.92
CA HIS A 113 -10.27 6.49 -12.13
C HIS A 113 -9.16 7.52 -12.27
N GLY A 114 -8.97 8.03 -13.49
CA GLY A 114 -8.14 9.19 -13.71
C GLY A 114 -8.53 10.19 -12.64
N ARG A 115 -7.57 10.53 -11.76
CA ARG A 115 -7.79 11.50 -10.69
C ARG A 115 -8.38 12.70 -11.39
N LYS A 116 -9.72 12.91 -11.30
CA LYS A 116 -10.27 14.19 -11.74
C LYS A 116 -9.46 15.18 -10.92
N PRO A 117 -8.83 16.19 -11.54
CA PRO A 117 -8.23 17.24 -10.74
C PRO A 117 -9.34 17.65 -9.77
N HIS A 118 -9.08 17.48 -8.47
CA HIS A 118 -9.97 18.07 -7.48
C HIS A 118 -10.12 19.51 -7.96
N PRO A 119 -11.34 20.00 -8.24
CA PRO A 119 -11.50 21.40 -8.60
C PRO A 119 -10.74 22.13 -7.50
N ARG A 120 -9.68 22.88 -7.87
CA ARG A 120 -8.96 23.70 -6.90
C ARG A 120 -10.06 24.43 -6.19
N GLY A 121 -10.26 24.10 -4.91
CA GLY A 121 -11.40 24.61 -4.16
C GLY A 121 -11.42 26.09 -4.46
N ARG A 122 -12.53 26.60 -5.02
CA ARG A 122 -12.77 28.04 -4.96
C ARG A 122 -12.55 28.34 -3.50
N ARG A 123 -11.58 29.23 -3.19
CA ARG A 123 -11.36 29.69 -1.83
C ARG A 123 -12.74 30.18 -1.36
N GLY A 124 -13.42 29.36 -0.58
CA GLY A 124 -14.56 29.81 0.19
C GLY A 124 -14.07 30.95 1.09
N PRO A 125 -14.97 31.81 1.57
CA PRO A 125 -14.57 32.83 2.53
C PRO A 125 -13.78 32.15 3.65
N ALA A 126 -12.64 32.76 4.02
CA ALA A 126 -11.73 32.19 5.00
C ALA A 126 -12.51 31.82 6.25
N HIS A 127 -12.59 30.53 6.56
CA HIS A 127 -13.04 30.10 7.87
C HIS A 127 -11.95 30.51 8.85
N THR A 128 -12.13 31.63 9.54
CA THR A 128 -11.33 31.98 10.71
C THR A 128 -11.54 30.86 11.72
N PRO A 129 -10.53 30.06 12.10
CA PRO A 129 -10.70 29.09 13.17
C PRO A 129 -11.03 29.90 14.42
N MET A 130 -12.14 29.61 15.10
CA MET A 130 -12.33 30.12 16.45
C MET A 130 -11.14 29.66 17.28
N GLN A 131 -10.32 30.60 17.75
CA GLN A 131 -9.35 30.33 18.80
C GLN A 131 -10.13 29.82 20.00
N HIS A 132 -10.10 28.51 20.24
CA HIS A 132 -10.41 27.97 21.55
C HIS A 132 -9.32 28.47 22.49
N LYS A 133 -9.62 29.55 23.21
CA LYS A 133 -8.67 30.24 24.11
C LYS A 133 -8.28 29.41 25.33
N ASP A 134 -8.94 28.29 25.62
CA ASP A 134 -8.83 27.65 26.93
C ASP A 134 -8.54 26.15 26.87
N ARG A 135 -7.47 25.72 26.18
CA ARG A 135 -6.97 24.34 26.31
C ARG A 135 -5.49 24.31 26.63
N GLY A 136 -5.18 24.75 27.85
CA GLY A 136 -3.88 24.51 28.49
C GLY A 136 -3.76 23.09 29.05
N ILE A 137 -2.58 22.81 29.60
CA ILE A 137 -2.13 21.52 30.19
C ILE A 137 -3.06 20.98 31.29
N ASP A 138 -3.93 21.82 31.84
CA ASP A 138 -4.86 21.52 32.94
C ASP A 138 -5.90 20.43 32.61
N PHE A 139 -6.06 20.09 31.32
CA PHE A 139 -6.88 18.95 30.89
C PHE A 139 -6.42 17.61 31.49
N TYR A 140 -5.13 17.43 31.77
CA TYR A 140 -4.58 16.14 32.21
C TYR A 140 -4.65 15.88 33.72
N PHE A 141 -4.93 16.88 34.56
CA PHE A 141 -4.87 16.73 36.02
C PHE A 141 -6.19 16.94 36.77
N SER A 142 -7.30 17.18 36.06
CA SER A 142 -8.60 17.40 36.69
C SER A 142 -9.19 16.10 37.28
N HIS A 143 -8.91 15.85 38.57
CA HIS A 143 -9.64 14.87 39.37
C HIS A 143 -11.02 15.42 39.71
N LYS A 144 -12.08 14.80 39.21
CA LYS A 144 -13.43 15.04 39.74
C LYS A 144 -13.56 14.33 41.08
N LYS A 145 -13.80 15.10 42.15
CA LYS A 145 -14.41 14.58 43.38
C LYS A 145 -15.91 14.75 43.22
N ASP A 146 -16.62 13.64 43.11
CA ASP A 146 -18.08 13.63 43.15
C ASP A 146 -18.54 13.73 44.62
N VAL A 147 -19.49 14.64 44.88
CA VAL A 147 -20.30 14.73 46.11
C VAL A 147 -21.64 14.07 45.82
#